data_AF-A0A813LTG5-F1
#
_entry.id   AF-A0A813LTG5-F1
#
_cell.length_a   1.000
_cell.length_b   1.000
_cell.length_c   1.000
_cell.angle_alpha   90.00
_cell.angle_beta   90.00
_cell.angle_gamma   90.00
#
_symmetry.space_group_name_H-M   'P 1'
#
loop_
_entity.id
_entity.type
_entity.pdbx_description
1 polymer ?
#
loop_
_entity_poly.entity_id
_entity_poly.type
_entity_poly.pdbx_seq_one_letter_code
_entity_poly.pdbx_strand_id
1 'polypeptide(L)'
;MHSLCVADGHAHGFQPTACCCDGDDDGDADDVPPYVELRGDATFAGSSESLLRTSRGLLGKEPIRFAGDSSGRVRHDDPESPIAVLSECGDERCGAHRLKQPQVRARFRDFIARSCRRALKANSAWWSEGLRYASLGSGMLLFDVELLERCRAEGVRIEQICLIDTAYAEPCDDTLLALQGFADWQSAMAELWQHPVPEILAFSSPAAYLDHCSPGGVASGCHLFVHCDAYWEGCEEECVHMACKALVPQGLLARLSNLGSREVPAELLETGPEQLREYWRRQQEHSDEPFSAAAWALSEDGEFEVIEDPLLGEAPELKMQRQCDAGERLKFDERRRGEDLGLEVWKVIHTAQVDVRAEPSEFAEVLGKVSFGQELVASERSGDWIRVAGTSDLWGVQYSAETQASARRQGRDDEVLAGEGQSWIPIDGACLGADSTGSEYCLGRLLEQIYVPPGRQPWQPRSAELELKEAFQFSVQGGFVTVRTVRHGCLLGPSSWSCRCRSSQRERELGRGEAAEPPVAARRRRQRER
;
A
#
# COMPACT_ATOMS: atom_id res chain seq x y z
N MET A 1 43.43 -18.57 -24.35
CA MET A 1 43.20 -19.39 -25.55
C MET A 1 42.33 -20.57 -25.17
N HIS A 2 41.01 -20.39 -25.24
CA HIS A 2 40.00 -21.36 -25.63
C HIS A 2 38.72 -20.54 -25.72
N SER A 3 38.53 -19.97 -26.92
CA SER A 3 37.33 -19.24 -27.30
C SER A 3 36.24 -20.29 -27.53
N LEU A 4 35.19 -20.25 -26.72
CA LEU A 4 33.95 -20.96 -26.98
C LEU A 4 33.31 -20.29 -28.21
N CYS A 5 33.20 -21.06 -29.29
CA CYS A 5 32.37 -20.71 -30.43
C CYS A 5 30.93 -20.56 -29.94
N VAL A 6 30.41 -19.34 -30.02
CA VAL A 6 28.97 -19.12 -30.07
C VAL A 6 28.51 -19.75 -31.38
N ALA A 7 27.79 -20.86 -31.27
CA ALA A 7 27.11 -21.43 -32.41
C ALA A 7 25.98 -20.46 -32.76
N ASP A 8 26.11 -19.78 -33.90
CA ASP A 8 25.00 -19.14 -34.61
C ASP A 8 24.04 -20.24 -35.06
N GLY A 9 23.28 -20.77 -34.11
CA GLY A 9 22.05 -21.50 -34.38
C GLY A 9 21.01 -20.46 -34.71
N HIS A 10 20.65 -20.34 -35.99
CA HIS A 10 19.42 -19.67 -36.39
C HIS A 10 18.28 -20.27 -35.57
N ALA A 11 17.83 -19.55 -34.53
CA ALA A 11 16.56 -19.81 -33.91
C ALA A 11 15.53 -19.75 -35.05
N HIS A 12 14.87 -20.87 -35.31
CA HIS A 12 13.72 -20.90 -36.20
C HIS A 12 12.77 -19.83 -35.66
N GLY A 13 12.59 -18.78 -36.46
CA GLY A 13 11.96 -17.54 -36.02
C GLY A 13 10.62 -17.85 -35.39
N PHE A 14 10.47 -17.46 -34.13
CA PHE A 14 9.17 -17.12 -33.58
C PHE A 14 8.64 -15.97 -34.43
N GLN A 15 8.00 -16.31 -35.55
CA GLN A 15 7.11 -15.39 -36.22
C GLN A 15 5.79 -15.58 -35.47
N PRO A 16 5.39 -14.65 -34.57
CA PRO A 16 3.98 -14.61 -34.23
C PRO A 16 3.28 -14.58 -35.58
N THR A 17 2.39 -15.53 -35.83
CA THR A 17 1.55 -15.51 -37.02
C THR A 17 0.57 -14.35 -36.88
N ALA A 18 1.09 -13.12 -36.89
CA ALA A 18 0.37 -12.02 -37.49
C ALA A 18 0.21 -12.45 -38.93
N CYS A 19 -1.03 -12.71 -39.34
CA CYS A 19 -1.37 -12.89 -40.75
C CYS A 19 -0.96 -11.60 -41.49
N CYS A 20 0.30 -11.48 -41.89
CA CYS A 20 0.78 -10.45 -42.80
C CYS A 20 0.34 -10.87 -44.20
N CYS A 21 -0.94 -10.66 -44.49
CA CYS A 21 -1.48 -10.73 -45.84
C CYS A 21 -1.07 -9.44 -46.55
N ASP A 22 0.12 -9.39 -47.18
CA ASP A 22 0.54 -8.30 -48.07
C ASP A 22 -0.23 -8.34 -49.41
N GLY A 23 -1.55 -8.43 -49.34
CA GLY A 23 -2.44 -8.26 -50.49
C GLY A 23 -3.07 -6.88 -50.41
N ASP A 24 -2.88 -6.06 -51.44
CA ASP A 24 -3.60 -4.79 -51.67
C ASP A 24 -5.10 -5.02 -51.94
N ASP A 25 -5.75 -5.90 -51.18
CA ASP A 25 -7.19 -6.09 -51.22
C ASP A 25 -7.79 -5.11 -50.21
N ASP A 26 -8.56 -4.12 -50.69
CA ASP A 26 -9.37 -3.18 -49.88
C ASP A 26 -10.51 -3.90 -49.12
N GLY A 27 -10.32 -5.19 -48.79
CA GLY A 27 -11.18 -5.97 -47.92
C GLY A 27 -11.17 -5.36 -46.54
N ASP A 28 -12.37 -5.09 -46.03
CA ASP A 28 -12.66 -4.57 -44.70
C ASP A 28 -11.58 -4.99 -43.71
N ALA A 29 -10.88 -4.02 -43.09
CA ALA A 29 -9.76 -4.25 -42.17
C ALA A 29 -10.07 -5.45 -41.24
N ASP A 30 -9.63 -6.62 -41.67
CA ASP A 30 -10.22 -7.90 -41.30
C ASP A 30 -9.72 -8.22 -39.89
N ASP A 31 -10.65 -8.16 -38.93
CA ASP A 31 -10.81 -8.98 -37.72
C ASP A 31 -9.56 -9.73 -37.20
N VAL A 32 -8.41 -9.07 -37.10
CA VAL A 32 -7.22 -9.66 -36.48
C VAL A 32 -7.59 -9.90 -35.01
N PRO A 33 -7.59 -11.17 -34.55
CA PRO A 33 -7.97 -11.46 -33.18
C PRO A 33 -7.05 -10.69 -32.23
N PRO A 34 -7.57 -10.05 -31.18
CA PRO A 34 -6.78 -9.21 -30.29
C PRO A 34 -5.99 -10.05 -29.26
N TYR A 35 -5.63 -11.28 -29.66
CA TYR A 35 -4.87 -12.24 -28.87
C TYR A 35 -4.01 -13.10 -29.80
N VAL A 36 -2.97 -13.70 -29.23
CA VAL A 36 -2.08 -14.65 -29.91
C VAL A 36 -2.28 -16.04 -29.30
N GLU A 37 -2.54 -17.04 -30.13
CA GLU A 37 -2.51 -18.45 -29.73
C GLU A 37 -1.05 -18.91 -29.66
N LEU A 38 -0.60 -19.36 -28.49
CA LEU A 38 0.75 -19.86 -28.28
C LEU A 38 0.79 -21.37 -28.46
N ARG A 39 1.74 -21.85 -29.25
CA ARG A 39 1.98 -23.29 -29.47
C ARG A 39 3.38 -23.64 -29.03
N GLY A 40 3.46 -24.50 -28.02
CA GLY A 40 4.72 -25.03 -27.53
C GLY A 40 5.15 -26.29 -28.25
N ASP A 41 6.46 -26.49 -28.36
CA ASP A 41 7.08 -27.73 -28.80
C ASP A 41 7.84 -28.35 -27.62
N ALA A 42 7.35 -29.52 -27.20
CA ALA A 42 7.86 -30.26 -26.04
C ALA A 42 9.36 -30.61 -26.16
N THR A 43 9.90 -30.66 -27.38
CA THR A 43 11.32 -30.98 -27.61
C THR A 43 12.27 -29.85 -27.18
N PHE A 44 11.78 -28.62 -27.08
CA PHE A 44 12.57 -27.47 -26.62
C PHE A 44 12.59 -27.31 -25.10
N ALA A 45 11.74 -28.03 -24.37
CA ALA A 45 11.74 -28.03 -22.90
C ALA A 45 12.89 -28.86 -22.27
N GLY A 46 13.94 -29.17 -23.05
CA GLY A 46 15.15 -29.83 -22.57
C GLY A 46 15.03 -31.36 -22.46
N SER A 47 16.04 -31.98 -21.83
CA SER A 47 16.07 -33.43 -21.66
C SER A 47 15.00 -33.92 -20.68
N SER A 48 14.55 -35.17 -20.81
CA SER A 48 13.59 -35.77 -19.88
C SER A 48 14.08 -35.74 -18.43
N GLU A 49 15.40 -35.81 -18.19
CA GLU A 49 15.98 -35.68 -16.86
C GLU A 49 15.85 -34.25 -16.30
N SER A 50 16.14 -33.23 -17.12
CA SER A 50 15.98 -31.81 -16.72
C SER A 50 14.51 -31.48 -16.44
N LEU A 51 13.60 -31.91 -17.32
CA LEU A 51 12.14 -31.80 -17.14
C LEU A 51 11.67 -32.39 -15.81
N LEU A 52 12.06 -33.63 -15.52
CA LEU A 52 11.66 -34.31 -14.27
C LEU A 52 12.22 -33.62 -13.04
N ARG A 53 13.47 -33.16 -13.08
CA ARG A 53 14.11 -32.41 -11.99
C ARG A 53 13.38 -31.08 -11.73
N THR A 54 13.20 -30.26 -12.77
CA THR A 54 12.48 -28.99 -12.67
C THR A 54 11.03 -29.19 -12.21
N SER A 55 10.33 -30.19 -12.74
CA SER A 55 8.98 -30.54 -12.30
C SER A 55 8.95 -30.88 -10.80
N ARG A 56 9.88 -31.71 -10.31
CA ARG A 56 9.97 -32.01 -8.86
C ARG A 56 10.17 -30.76 -8.01
N GLY A 57 10.97 -29.81 -8.49
CA GLY A 57 11.11 -28.49 -7.90
C GLY A 57 9.78 -27.74 -7.80
N LEU A 58 9.08 -27.59 -8.92
CA LEU A 58 7.81 -26.84 -9.00
C LEU A 58 6.70 -27.50 -8.17
N LEU A 59 6.75 -28.83 -8.05
CA LEU A 59 5.88 -29.62 -7.17
C LEU A 59 6.26 -29.52 -5.68
N GLY A 60 7.28 -28.74 -5.31
CA GLY A 60 7.77 -28.61 -3.94
C GLY A 60 8.34 -29.90 -3.35
N LYS A 61 8.70 -30.87 -4.20
CA LYS A 61 9.38 -32.12 -3.80
C LYS A 61 10.88 -31.92 -3.65
N GLU A 62 11.42 -30.91 -4.33
CA GLU A 62 12.82 -30.48 -4.26
C GLU A 62 12.88 -28.95 -4.12
N PRO A 63 13.91 -28.41 -3.45
CA PRO A 63 14.08 -26.97 -3.34
C PRO A 63 14.46 -26.38 -4.69
N ILE A 64 13.74 -25.36 -5.14
CA ILE A 64 14.15 -24.51 -6.26
C ILE A 64 14.99 -23.35 -5.73
N ARG A 65 16.07 -23.04 -6.45
CA ARG A 65 16.89 -21.85 -6.20
C ARG A 65 16.52 -20.76 -7.20
N PHE A 66 16.51 -19.54 -6.69
CA PHE A 66 16.23 -18.35 -7.48
C PHE A 66 17.37 -17.36 -7.31
N ALA A 67 17.65 -16.61 -8.37
CA ALA A 67 18.66 -15.58 -8.41
C ALA A 67 18.09 -14.31 -9.06
N GLY A 68 18.57 -13.15 -8.60
CA GLY A 68 18.34 -11.88 -9.28
C GLY A 68 19.30 -11.76 -10.46
N ASP A 69 18.81 -11.27 -11.60
CA ASP A 69 19.65 -10.97 -12.76
C ASP A 69 20.02 -9.48 -12.84
N SER A 70 20.88 -9.14 -13.80
CA SER A 70 21.32 -7.76 -14.02
C SER A 70 20.22 -6.82 -14.51
N SER A 71 19.07 -7.34 -14.92
CA SER A 71 17.91 -6.57 -15.37
C SER A 71 16.89 -6.29 -14.25
N GLY A 72 17.21 -6.71 -13.02
CA GLY A 72 16.30 -6.55 -11.88
C GLY A 72 15.10 -7.50 -11.95
N ARG A 73 15.30 -8.70 -12.50
CA ARG A 73 14.31 -9.79 -12.52
C ARG A 73 14.76 -10.93 -11.62
N VAL A 74 13.81 -11.67 -11.06
CA VAL A 74 14.11 -12.92 -10.34
C VAL A 74 13.82 -14.10 -11.25
N ARG A 75 14.80 -15.00 -11.40
CA ARG A 75 14.77 -16.18 -12.29
C ARG A 75 15.15 -17.44 -11.57
N HIS A 76 14.91 -18.59 -12.21
CA HIS A 76 15.48 -19.86 -11.80
C HIS A 76 17.03 -19.80 -11.89
N ASP A 77 17.73 -20.23 -10.84
CA ASP A 77 19.20 -20.13 -10.73
C ASP A 77 19.96 -21.11 -11.65
N ASP A 78 19.29 -22.17 -12.10
CA ASP A 78 19.85 -23.12 -13.08
C ASP A 78 19.57 -22.67 -14.53
N PRO A 79 20.59 -22.28 -15.31
CA PRO A 79 20.41 -21.86 -16.70
C PRO A 79 20.06 -23.00 -17.66
N GLU A 80 20.27 -24.26 -17.27
CA GLU A 80 19.86 -25.44 -18.05
C GLU A 80 18.41 -25.86 -17.76
N SER A 81 17.74 -25.17 -16.84
CA SER A 81 16.33 -25.43 -16.56
C SER A 81 15.48 -24.98 -17.74
N PRO A 82 14.46 -25.77 -18.14
CA PRO A 82 13.53 -25.36 -19.18
C PRO A 82 12.72 -24.10 -18.87
N ILE A 83 12.68 -23.69 -17.60
CA ILE A 83 11.99 -22.47 -17.16
C ILE A 83 12.97 -21.32 -16.87
N ALA A 84 14.25 -21.43 -17.25
CA ALA A 84 15.25 -20.39 -16.99
C ALA A 84 14.93 -19.05 -17.69
N VAL A 85 14.21 -19.10 -18.81
CA VAL A 85 13.74 -17.91 -19.53
C VAL A 85 12.57 -17.21 -18.83
N LEU A 86 11.85 -17.92 -17.95
CA LEU A 86 10.76 -17.35 -17.16
C LEU A 86 11.32 -16.54 -15.99
N SER A 87 10.57 -15.53 -15.57
CA SER A 87 10.98 -14.61 -14.52
C SER A 87 9.78 -14.09 -13.74
N GLU A 88 10.05 -13.24 -12.75
CA GLU A 88 9.04 -12.45 -12.05
C GLU A 88 9.63 -11.09 -11.64
N CYS A 89 8.81 -10.25 -11.02
CA CYS A 89 9.21 -8.94 -10.53
C CYS A 89 10.42 -9.03 -9.58
N GLY A 90 11.54 -8.40 -9.96
CA GLY A 90 12.72 -8.23 -9.12
C GLY A 90 12.89 -6.80 -8.58
N ASP A 91 11.83 -5.96 -8.59
CA ASP A 91 11.87 -4.71 -7.83
C ASP A 91 12.05 -5.09 -6.34
N GLU A 92 13.16 -4.67 -5.78
CA GLU A 92 13.51 -4.90 -4.39
C GLU A 92 12.53 -4.28 -3.38
N ARG A 93 11.69 -3.35 -3.82
CA ARG A 93 10.60 -2.73 -3.06
C ARG A 93 9.27 -3.49 -3.23
N CYS A 94 9.20 -4.44 -4.18
CA CYS A 94 8.03 -5.27 -4.36
C CYS A 94 7.77 -6.07 -3.09
N GLY A 95 6.53 -6.00 -2.61
CA GLY A 95 6.17 -6.70 -1.40
C GLY A 95 6.18 -8.21 -1.52
N ALA A 96 5.99 -8.70 -2.73
CA ALA A 96 6.11 -10.11 -3.09
C ALA A 96 7.50 -10.46 -3.67
N HIS A 97 8.54 -9.64 -3.42
CA HIS A 97 9.89 -9.88 -3.91
C HIS A 97 10.45 -11.19 -3.32
N ARG A 98 10.59 -12.22 -4.16
CA ARG A 98 10.86 -13.60 -3.72
C ARG A 98 12.17 -13.78 -2.95
N LEU A 99 13.21 -13.02 -3.26
CA LEU A 99 14.48 -13.17 -2.52
C LEU A 99 14.41 -12.55 -1.12
N LYS A 100 13.55 -11.54 -0.90
CA LYS A 100 13.36 -10.90 0.41
C LYS A 100 12.27 -11.58 1.22
N GLN A 101 11.20 -12.03 0.56
CA GLN A 101 10.02 -12.62 1.18
C GLN A 101 9.59 -13.92 0.46
N PRO A 102 10.43 -14.98 0.50
CA PRO A 102 10.21 -16.21 -0.27
C PRO A 102 8.89 -16.93 0.06
N GLN A 103 8.35 -16.69 1.26
CA GLN A 103 7.10 -17.30 1.73
C GLN A 103 5.84 -16.73 1.08
N VAL A 104 5.87 -15.51 0.53
CA VAL A 104 4.65 -14.78 0.12
C VAL A 104 3.96 -15.46 -1.05
N ARG A 105 4.66 -15.52 -2.20
CA ARG A 105 4.20 -16.22 -3.39
C ARG A 105 3.97 -17.70 -3.13
N ALA A 106 4.84 -18.32 -2.34
CA ALA A 106 4.73 -19.73 -2.00
C ALA A 106 3.42 -20.04 -1.25
N ARG A 107 3.07 -19.24 -0.23
CA ARG A 107 1.82 -19.38 0.53
C ARG A 107 0.60 -19.06 -0.32
N PHE A 108 0.66 -18.01 -1.13
CA PHE A 108 -0.42 -17.63 -2.03
C PHE A 108 -0.71 -18.73 -3.06
N ARG A 109 0.33 -19.25 -3.72
CA ARG A 109 0.25 -20.42 -4.62
C ARG A 109 -0.33 -21.65 -3.92
N ASP A 110 0.20 -22.00 -2.75
CA ASP A 110 -0.24 -23.19 -2.01
C ASP A 110 -1.68 -23.03 -1.48
N PHE A 111 -2.13 -21.79 -1.20
CA PHE A 111 -3.54 -21.51 -0.96
C PHE A 111 -4.39 -21.86 -2.19
N ILE A 112 -4.06 -21.30 -3.37
CA ILE A 112 -4.85 -21.52 -4.59
C ILE A 112 -4.90 -23.01 -4.94
N ALA A 113 -3.75 -23.70 -4.93
CA ALA A 113 -3.70 -25.13 -5.23
C ALA A 113 -4.55 -25.98 -4.26
N ARG A 114 -4.54 -25.65 -2.96
CA ARG A 114 -5.42 -26.31 -1.97
C ARG A 114 -6.89 -26.00 -2.22
N SER A 115 -7.23 -24.79 -2.65
CA SER A 115 -8.60 -24.42 -3.02
C SER A 115 -9.07 -25.23 -4.22
N CYS A 116 -8.27 -25.32 -5.28
CA CYS A 116 -8.54 -26.19 -6.43
C CYS A 116 -8.74 -27.66 -5.99
N ARG A 117 -7.87 -28.17 -5.10
CA ARG A 117 -8.00 -29.54 -4.56
C ARG A 117 -9.29 -29.76 -3.76
N ARG A 118 -9.65 -28.84 -2.85
CA ARG A 118 -10.87 -28.96 -2.04
C ARG A 118 -12.09 -29.07 -2.95
N ALA A 119 -12.08 -28.29 -4.01
CA ALA A 119 -13.20 -28.15 -4.87
C ALA A 119 -13.27 -29.32 -5.90
N LEU A 120 -12.13 -29.88 -6.33
CA LEU A 120 -12.06 -31.21 -6.95
C LEU A 120 -12.69 -32.31 -6.07
N LYS A 121 -12.37 -32.34 -4.77
CA LYS A 121 -12.92 -33.35 -3.83
C LYS A 121 -14.42 -33.22 -3.60
N ALA A 122 -14.96 -32.01 -3.71
CA ALA A 122 -16.39 -31.77 -3.63
C ALA A 122 -17.15 -32.33 -4.85
N ASN A 123 -16.43 -32.80 -5.88
CA ASN A 123 -16.96 -33.28 -7.15
C ASN A 123 -17.93 -32.26 -7.78
N SER A 124 -17.65 -30.98 -7.57
CA SER A 124 -18.42 -29.92 -8.21
C SER A 124 -18.22 -30.07 -9.72
N ALA A 125 -19.31 -30.18 -10.47
CA ALA A 125 -19.29 -30.64 -11.85
C ALA A 125 -18.52 -29.71 -12.81
N TRP A 126 -18.20 -28.48 -12.38
CA TRP A 126 -17.77 -27.40 -13.26
C TRP A 126 -16.34 -27.52 -13.81
N TRP A 127 -15.47 -28.39 -13.26
CA TRP A 127 -14.14 -28.70 -13.85
C TRP A 127 -14.01 -30.12 -14.38
N SER A 128 -15.12 -30.83 -14.63
CA SER A 128 -15.06 -32.15 -15.25
C SER A 128 -14.38 -32.12 -16.64
N GLU A 129 -14.42 -30.97 -17.30
CA GLU A 129 -13.75 -30.69 -18.58
C GLU A 129 -12.34 -30.08 -18.44
N GLY A 130 -11.79 -30.01 -17.22
CA GLY A 130 -10.50 -29.40 -16.94
C GLY A 130 -10.57 -27.95 -16.49
N LEU A 131 -9.45 -27.42 -15.99
CA LEU A 131 -9.30 -26.06 -15.48
C LEU A 131 -9.08 -25.08 -16.64
N ARG A 132 -9.92 -24.06 -16.69
CA ARG A 132 -9.73 -22.86 -17.52
C ARG A 132 -9.18 -21.77 -16.62
N TYR A 133 -7.95 -21.35 -16.88
CA TYR A 133 -7.18 -20.44 -16.05
C TYR A 133 -7.01 -19.09 -16.76
N ALA A 134 -7.12 -17.98 -16.04
CA ALA A 134 -6.77 -16.66 -16.52
C ALA A 134 -5.84 -15.96 -15.53
N SER A 135 -4.86 -15.20 -16.04
CA SER A 135 -3.87 -14.48 -15.24
C SER A 135 -3.68 -13.05 -15.73
N LEU A 136 -3.85 -12.09 -14.82
CA LEU A 136 -3.61 -10.66 -15.03
C LEU A 136 -2.27 -10.25 -14.42
N GLY A 137 -1.40 -9.63 -15.24
CA GLY A 137 -0.02 -9.29 -14.87
C GLY A 137 0.98 -10.39 -15.16
N SER A 138 0.70 -11.17 -16.20
CA SER A 138 1.40 -12.42 -16.50
C SER A 138 2.70 -12.24 -17.30
N GLY A 139 3.22 -11.02 -17.51
CA GLY A 139 4.30 -10.74 -18.48
C GLY A 139 5.61 -11.53 -18.32
N MET A 140 5.82 -12.20 -17.19
CA MET A 140 7.07 -12.86 -16.82
C MET A 140 6.92 -14.38 -16.53
N LEU A 141 5.70 -14.83 -16.25
CA LEU A 141 5.22 -16.22 -16.27
C LEU A 141 5.82 -17.24 -15.28
N LEU A 142 6.82 -16.89 -14.45
CA LEU A 142 7.40 -17.85 -13.50
C LEU A 142 6.38 -18.28 -12.42
N PHE A 143 5.62 -17.33 -11.88
CA PHE A 143 4.60 -17.62 -10.87
C PHE A 143 3.47 -18.49 -11.45
N ASP A 144 3.02 -18.20 -12.67
CA ASP A 144 1.97 -18.94 -13.37
C ASP A 144 2.38 -20.40 -13.59
N VAL A 145 3.62 -20.65 -14.03
CA VAL A 145 4.16 -22.01 -14.18
C VAL A 145 4.16 -22.76 -12.86
N GLU A 146 4.63 -22.13 -11.77
CA GLU A 146 4.63 -22.74 -10.44
C GLU A 146 3.22 -23.11 -9.99
N LEU A 147 2.27 -22.20 -10.18
CA LEU A 147 0.88 -22.39 -9.78
C LEU A 147 0.22 -23.53 -10.55
N LEU A 148 0.35 -23.54 -11.88
CA LEU A 148 -0.26 -24.56 -12.72
C LEU A 148 0.31 -25.96 -12.44
N GLU A 149 1.62 -26.08 -12.21
CA GLU A 149 2.22 -27.35 -11.79
C GLU A 149 1.72 -27.80 -10.40
N ARG A 150 1.53 -26.85 -9.48
CA ARG A 150 0.94 -27.15 -8.17
C ARG A 150 -0.49 -27.66 -8.28
N CYS A 151 -1.27 -27.10 -9.20
CA CYS A 151 -2.63 -27.58 -9.51
C CYS A 151 -2.60 -28.97 -10.14
N ARG A 152 -1.72 -29.24 -11.12
CA ARG A 152 -1.52 -30.59 -11.70
C ARG A 152 -1.17 -31.62 -10.63
N ALA A 153 -0.33 -31.26 -9.66
CA ALA A 153 0.03 -32.11 -8.53
C ALA A 153 -1.17 -32.59 -7.72
N GLU A 154 -2.22 -31.78 -7.67
CA GLU A 154 -3.48 -32.06 -6.97
C GLU A 154 -4.49 -32.82 -7.84
N GLY A 155 -4.09 -33.22 -9.06
CA GLY A 155 -4.91 -33.98 -10.01
C GLY A 155 -5.74 -33.10 -10.94
N VAL A 156 -5.48 -31.80 -11.00
CA VAL A 156 -6.19 -30.88 -11.89
C VAL A 156 -5.67 -31.03 -13.32
N ARG A 157 -6.54 -31.36 -14.28
CA ARG A 157 -6.23 -31.23 -15.71
C ARG A 157 -6.35 -29.76 -16.11
N ILE A 158 -5.39 -29.23 -16.86
CA ILE A 158 -5.45 -27.86 -17.39
C ILE A 158 -5.96 -27.93 -18.83
N GLU A 159 -7.02 -27.18 -19.14
CA GLU A 159 -7.68 -27.18 -20.45
C GLU A 159 -7.29 -25.93 -21.26
N GLN A 160 -7.34 -24.76 -20.62
CA GLN A 160 -7.07 -23.48 -21.27
C GLN A 160 -6.34 -22.54 -20.30
N ILE A 161 -5.43 -21.74 -20.84
CA ILE A 161 -4.65 -20.72 -20.14
C ILE A 161 -4.78 -19.39 -20.89
N CYS A 162 -5.38 -18.38 -20.26
CA CYS A 162 -5.45 -17.03 -20.76
C CYS A 162 -4.45 -16.14 -20.02
N LEU A 163 -3.46 -15.60 -20.73
CA LEU A 163 -2.44 -14.70 -20.22
C LEU A 163 -2.82 -13.27 -20.60
N ILE A 164 -2.94 -12.37 -19.63
CA ILE A 164 -3.35 -10.99 -19.85
C ILE A 164 -2.24 -10.07 -19.34
N ASP A 165 -1.61 -9.34 -20.26
CA ASP A 165 -0.57 -8.37 -19.93
C ASP A 165 -0.42 -7.32 -21.04
N THR A 166 -0.20 -6.06 -20.65
CA THR A 166 0.04 -4.97 -21.60
C THR A 166 1.39 -5.11 -22.31
N ALA A 167 2.34 -5.84 -21.73
CA ALA A 167 3.61 -6.18 -22.37
C ALA A 167 3.44 -7.03 -23.64
N TYR A 168 2.27 -7.64 -23.88
CA TYR A 168 2.03 -8.43 -25.10
C TYR A 168 1.56 -7.58 -26.28
N ALA A 169 1.25 -6.29 -26.08
CA ALA A 169 0.91 -5.39 -27.18
C ALA A 169 2.12 -5.14 -28.10
N GLU A 170 3.28 -4.91 -27.48
CA GLU A 170 4.56 -4.70 -28.15
C GLU A 170 5.63 -5.52 -27.40
N PRO A 171 5.63 -6.86 -27.56
CA PRO A 171 6.47 -7.72 -26.76
C PRO A 171 7.95 -7.53 -27.12
N CYS A 172 8.77 -7.27 -26.10
CA CYS A 172 10.22 -7.30 -26.25
C CYS A 172 10.74 -8.75 -26.39
N ASP A 173 12.00 -8.92 -26.81
CA ASP A 173 12.62 -10.24 -26.99
C ASP A 173 12.49 -11.13 -25.74
N ASP A 174 12.66 -10.56 -24.54
CA ASP A 174 12.51 -11.30 -23.29
C ASP A 174 11.07 -11.78 -23.07
N THR A 175 10.07 -10.98 -23.43
CA THR A 175 8.65 -11.33 -23.32
C THR A 175 8.31 -12.45 -24.31
N LEU A 176 8.80 -12.36 -25.55
CA LEU A 176 8.64 -13.41 -26.56
C LEU A 176 9.27 -14.73 -26.11
N LEU A 177 10.50 -14.68 -25.57
CA LEU A 177 11.19 -15.85 -25.02
C LEU A 177 10.43 -16.45 -23.83
N ALA A 178 9.86 -15.61 -22.94
CA ALA A 178 9.06 -16.09 -21.82
C ALA A 178 7.78 -16.77 -22.29
N LEU A 179 7.05 -16.18 -23.26
CA LEU A 179 5.83 -16.75 -23.82
C LEU A 179 6.10 -18.10 -24.51
N GLN A 180 7.16 -18.18 -25.33
CA GLN A 180 7.53 -19.43 -25.98
C GLN A 180 7.99 -20.49 -24.96
N GLY A 181 8.89 -20.14 -24.04
CA GLY A 181 9.35 -21.07 -23.01
C GLY A 181 8.23 -21.58 -22.10
N PHE A 182 7.25 -20.73 -21.80
CA PHE A 182 6.04 -21.12 -21.09
C PHE A 182 5.23 -22.13 -21.92
N ALA A 183 4.97 -21.84 -23.19
CA ALA A 183 4.24 -22.75 -24.07
C ALA A 183 4.93 -24.11 -24.23
N ASP A 184 6.25 -24.12 -24.47
CA ASP A 184 7.07 -25.33 -24.57
C ASP A 184 6.98 -26.19 -23.30
N TRP A 185 7.08 -25.54 -22.13
CA TRP A 185 6.89 -26.21 -20.85
C TRP A 185 5.49 -26.83 -20.71
N GLN A 186 4.42 -26.08 -21.03
CA GLN A 186 3.05 -26.60 -20.94
C GLN A 186 2.83 -27.81 -21.88
N SER A 187 3.38 -27.77 -23.09
CA SER A 187 3.36 -28.91 -24.04
C SER A 187 4.11 -30.12 -23.50
N ALA A 188 5.33 -29.94 -22.98
CA ALA A 188 6.12 -31.03 -22.42
C ALA A 188 5.46 -31.66 -21.19
N MET A 189 4.85 -30.85 -20.32
CA MET A 189 4.13 -31.36 -19.17
C MET A 189 2.84 -32.08 -19.57
N ALA A 190 2.10 -31.59 -20.56
CA ALA A 190 0.94 -32.31 -21.08
C ALA A 190 1.32 -33.72 -21.58
N GLU A 191 2.42 -33.85 -22.33
CA GLU A 191 2.95 -35.14 -22.78
C GLU A 191 3.34 -36.04 -21.60
N LEU A 192 4.12 -35.51 -20.64
CA LEU A 192 4.58 -36.25 -19.47
C LEU A 192 3.42 -36.82 -18.63
N TRP A 193 2.34 -36.05 -18.50
CA TRP A 193 1.14 -36.42 -17.74
C TRP A 193 0.08 -37.15 -18.59
N GLN A 194 0.32 -37.37 -19.89
CA GLN A 194 -0.64 -37.95 -20.84
C GLN A 194 -1.98 -37.19 -20.89
N HIS A 195 -1.90 -35.86 -20.80
CA HIS A 195 -3.02 -34.95 -20.94
C HIS A 195 -3.01 -34.29 -22.33
N PRO A 196 -4.16 -33.80 -22.83
CA PRO A 196 -4.17 -32.88 -23.96
C PRO A 196 -3.31 -31.64 -23.66
N VAL A 197 -2.65 -31.12 -24.68
CA VAL A 197 -1.93 -29.83 -24.59
C VAL A 197 -2.98 -28.74 -24.35
N PRO A 198 -2.84 -27.90 -23.32
CA PRO A 198 -3.80 -26.84 -23.06
C PRO A 198 -3.76 -25.78 -24.17
N GLU A 199 -4.90 -25.17 -24.46
CA GLU A 199 -4.95 -23.99 -25.32
C GLU A 199 -4.39 -22.79 -24.56
N ILE A 200 -3.46 -22.04 -25.16
CA ILE A 200 -2.81 -20.90 -24.51
C ILE A 200 -3.07 -19.64 -25.34
N LEU A 201 -3.75 -18.66 -24.74
CA LEU A 201 -4.14 -17.41 -25.38
C LEU A 201 -3.49 -16.24 -24.66
N ALA A 202 -2.70 -15.43 -25.38
CA ALA A 202 -2.07 -14.22 -24.84
C ALA A 202 -2.79 -12.96 -25.33
N PHE A 203 -3.40 -12.22 -24.41
CA PHE A 203 -4.15 -10.98 -24.65
C PHE A 203 -3.31 -9.76 -24.30
N SER A 204 -3.19 -8.84 -25.26
CA SER A 204 -2.40 -7.60 -25.13
C SER A 204 -3.04 -6.51 -24.26
N SER A 205 -4.29 -6.71 -23.84
CA SER A 205 -4.97 -5.79 -22.94
C SER A 205 -6.12 -6.46 -22.18
N PRO A 206 -6.52 -5.90 -21.02
CA PRO A 206 -7.76 -6.28 -20.34
C PRO A 206 -9.00 -6.16 -21.23
N ALA A 207 -9.09 -5.11 -22.05
CA ALA A 207 -10.21 -4.87 -22.96
C ALA A 207 -10.34 -6.00 -24.00
N ALA A 208 -9.23 -6.41 -24.62
CA ALA A 208 -9.20 -7.53 -25.55
C ALA A 208 -9.71 -8.83 -24.92
N TYR A 209 -9.33 -9.10 -23.67
CA TYR A 209 -9.81 -10.26 -22.94
C TYR A 209 -11.32 -10.17 -22.64
N LEU A 210 -11.81 -9.01 -22.19
CA LEU A 210 -13.22 -8.77 -21.89
C LEU A 210 -14.15 -9.04 -23.07
N ASP A 211 -13.72 -8.69 -24.28
CA ASP A 211 -14.48 -8.92 -25.50
C ASP A 211 -14.61 -10.43 -25.82
N HIS A 212 -13.70 -11.25 -25.30
CA HIS A 212 -13.59 -12.68 -25.61
C HIS A 212 -13.95 -13.62 -24.47
N CYS A 213 -14.13 -13.11 -23.24
CA CYS A 213 -14.47 -13.91 -22.07
C CYS A 213 -15.98 -14.07 -21.85
N SER A 214 -16.81 -13.38 -22.65
CA SER A 214 -18.28 -13.46 -22.59
C SER A 214 -18.78 -14.86 -23.03
N PRO A 215 -19.99 -15.30 -22.63
CA PRO A 215 -20.52 -16.62 -23.00
C PRO A 215 -20.45 -16.90 -24.52
N GLY A 216 -19.76 -17.97 -24.90
CA GLY A 216 -19.54 -18.35 -26.31
C GLY A 216 -18.27 -17.78 -26.93
N GLY A 217 -17.59 -16.85 -26.25
CA GLY A 217 -16.26 -16.38 -26.64
C GLY A 217 -15.17 -17.43 -26.38
N VAL A 218 -14.04 -17.27 -27.06
CA VAL A 218 -12.92 -18.23 -27.00
C VAL A 218 -12.35 -18.37 -25.59
N ALA A 219 -12.36 -17.30 -24.79
CA ALA A 219 -11.84 -17.27 -23.43
C ALA A 219 -12.93 -17.38 -22.35
N SER A 220 -14.09 -17.93 -22.72
CA SER A 220 -15.24 -18.04 -21.81
C SER A 220 -15.13 -19.21 -20.83
N GLY A 221 -15.84 -19.11 -19.71
CA GLY A 221 -15.93 -20.16 -18.71
C GLY A 221 -14.68 -20.29 -17.83
N CYS A 222 -14.09 -19.18 -17.40
CA CYS A 222 -12.93 -19.19 -16.54
C CYS A 222 -13.26 -19.82 -15.18
N HIS A 223 -12.38 -20.70 -14.69
CA HIS A 223 -12.53 -21.38 -13.41
C HIS A 223 -11.69 -20.72 -12.31
N LEU A 224 -10.51 -20.22 -12.68
CA LEU A 224 -9.56 -19.58 -11.79
C LEU A 224 -9.02 -18.33 -12.47
N PHE A 225 -9.34 -17.18 -11.91
CA PHE A 225 -8.81 -15.88 -12.32
C PHE A 225 -7.79 -15.41 -11.28
N VAL A 226 -6.55 -15.18 -11.71
CA VAL A 226 -5.47 -14.74 -10.84
C VAL A 226 -5.03 -13.34 -11.22
N HIS A 227 -4.87 -12.47 -10.23
CA HIS A 227 -4.18 -11.19 -10.37
C HIS A 227 -2.90 -11.24 -9.57
N CYS A 228 -1.77 -11.23 -10.26
CA CYS A 228 -0.43 -11.25 -9.66
C CYS A 228 0.45 -10.29 -10.43
N ASP A 229 1.16 -9.41 -9.73
CA ASP A 229 2.15 -8.46 -10.29
C ASP A 229 1.64 -7.39 -11.27
N ALA A 230 0.38 -7.42 -11.71
CA ALA A 230 -0.20 -6.35 -12.51
C ALA A 230 -0.37 -5.06 -11.69
N TYR A 231 0.10 -3.93 -12.22
CA TYR A 231 0.00 -2.62 -11.60
C TYR A 231 -0.25 -1.51 -12.61
N TRP A 232 -1.40 -0.84 -12.47
CA TRP A 232 -1.74 0.45 -13.08
C TRP A 232 -2.87 1.08 -12.27
N GLU A 233 -3.15 2.35 -12.50
CA GLU A 233 -4.29 3.04 -11.88
C GLU A 233 -5.61 2.38 -12.33
N GLY A 234 -6.45 1.95 -11.39
CA GLY A 234 -7.72 1.27 -11.68
C GLY A 234 -7.62 -0.23 -11.95
N CYS A 235 -6.41 -0.82 -11.87
CA CYS A 235 -6.18 -2.25 -12.13
C CYS A 235 -7.04 -3.17 -11.25
N GLU A 236 -7.30 -2.78 -10.00
CA GLU A 236 -8.09 -3.60 -9.08
C GLU A 236 -9.55 -3.67 -9.49
N GLU A 237 -10.17 -2.53 -9.81
CA GLU A 237 -11.54 -2.43 -10.29
C GLU A 237 -11.72 -3.16 -11.63
N GLU A 238 -10.76 -2.99 -12.52
CA GLU A 238 -10.74 -3.67 -13.82
C GLU A 238 -10.58 -5.19 -13.67
N CYS A 239 -9.71 -5.65 -12.76
CA CYS A 239 -9.58 -7.06 -12.41
C CYS A 239 -10.90 -7.65 -11.90
N VAL A 240 -11.58 -6.96 -10.98
CA VAL A 240 -12.89 -7.41 -10.46
C VAL A 240 -13.91 -7.47 -11.59
N HIS A 241 -13.95 -6.45 -12.47
CA HIS A 241 -14.85 -6.43 -13.61
C HIS A 241 -14.62 -7.60 -14.58
N MET A 242 -13.37 -7.90 -14.91
CA MET A 242 -13.00 -9.06 -15.72
C MET A 242 -13.40 -10.37 -15.07
N ALA A 243 -13.07 -10.54 -13.79
CA ALA A 243 -13.38 -11.76 -13.05
C ALA A 243 -14.90 -12.00 -12.98
N CYS A 244 -15.71 -10.97 -12.71
CA CYS A 244 -17.18 -11.09 -12.72
C CYS A 244 -17.74 -11.58 -14.05
N LYS A 245 -17.12 -11.18 -15.17
CA LYS A 245 -17.58 -11.56 -16.52
C LYS A 245 -17.07 -12.92 -16.96
N ALA A 246 -15.83 -13.26 -16.60
CA ALA A 246 -15.16 -14.45 -17.08
C ALA A 246 -15.45 -15.68 -16.23
N LEU A 247 -15.59 -15.52 -14.91
CA LEU A 247 -15.70 -16.65 -13.98
C LEU A 247 -17.05 -17.35 -14.12
N VAL A 248 -17.00 -18.69 -14.12
CA VAL A 248 -18.20 -19.51 -13.92
C VAL A 248 -18.71 -19.37 -12.48
N PRO A 249 -19.98 -19.73 -12.20
CA PRO A 249 -20.46 -19.85 -10.83
C PRO A 249 -19.54 -20.75 -9.99
N GLN A 250 -19.21 -20.30 -8.78
CA GLN A 250 -18.23 -20.87 -7.85
C GLN A 250 -16.76 -20.74 -8.28
N GLY A 251 -16.49 -20.07 -9.41
CA GLY A 251 -15.16 -19.73 -9.87
C GLY A 251 -14.37 -18.91 -8.84
N LEU A 252 -13.05 -19.08 -8.85
CA LEU A 252 -12.15 -18.47 -7.87
C LEU A 252 -11.45 -17.25 -8.48
N LEU A 253 -11.64 -16.07 -7.88
CA LEU A 253 -10.74 -14.94 -8.04
C LEU A 253 -9.71 -14.99 -6.92
N ALA A 254 -8.42 -14.99 -7.25
CA ALA A 254 -7.34 -14.87 -6.28
C ALA A 254 -6.41 -13.72 -6.65
N ARG A 255 -6.07 -12.88 -5.69
CA ARG A 255 -5.27 -11.68 -5.90
C ARG A 255 -4.09 -11.61 -4.96
N LEU A 256 -2.92 -11.29 -5.50
CA LEU A 256 -1.72 -10.90 -4.79
C LEU A 256 -1.31 -9.50 -5.25
N SER A 257 -1.74 -8.49 -4.50
CA SER A 257 -1.44 -7.10 -4.84
C SER A 257 -0.16 -6.63 -4.15
N ASN A 258 0.69 -5.95 -4.90
CA ASN A 258 1.88 -5.28 -4.41
C ASN A 258 1.52 -3.84 -3.99
N LEU A 259 1.25 -3.62 -2.72
CA LEU A 259 0.97 -2.27 -2.20
C LEU A 259 2.27 -1.44 -2.06
N GLY A 260 3.43 -2.09 -2.06
CA GLY A 260 4.74 -1.46 -1.81
C GLY A 260 5.35 -0.64 -2.94
N SER A 261 4.84 -0.74 -4.18
CA SER A 261 5.44 -0.06 -5.35
C SER A 261 4.77 1.25 -5.75
N ARG A 262 3.82 1.79 -4.97
CA ARG A 262 3.21 3.08 -5.31
C ARG A 262 4.27 4.17 -5.28
N GLU A 263 4.53 4.77 -6.45
CA GLU A 263 5.30 6.01 -6.52
C GLU A 263 4.59 7.05 -5.66
N VAL A 264 5.37 7.72 -4.81
CA VAL A 264 4.80 8.77 -3.97
C VAL A 264 4.32 9.88 -4.90
N PRO A 265 3.03 10.28 -4.85
CA PRO A 265 2.54 11.38 -5.65
C PRO A 265 3.45 12.60 -5.52
N ALA A 266 3.70 13.31 -6.62
CA ALA A 266 4.59 14.47 -6.63
C ALA A 266 4.13 15.54 -5.61
N GLU A 267 2.82 15.69 -5.40
CA GLU A 267 2.28 16.61 -4.40
C GLU A 267 2.65 16.20 -2.97
N LEU A 268 2.85 14.91 -2.71
CA LEU A 268 3.30 14.39 -1.42
C LEU A 268 4.80 14.61 -1.19
N LEU A 269 5.60 14.66 -2.26
CA LEU A 269 7.00 15.06 -2.19
C LEU A 269 7.16 16.56 -1.83
N GLU A 270 6.25 17.40 -2.32
CA GLU A 270 6.26 18.85 -2.04
C GLU A 270 5.76 19.22 -0.64
N THR A 271 4.89 18.41 -0.05
CA THR A 271 4.28 18.68 1.26
C THR A 271 5.15 18.31 2.46
N GLY A 272 6.36 17.83 2.21
CA GLY A 272 7.40 17.63 3.20
C GLY A 272 7.46 16.22 3.81
N PRO A 273 8.56 15.91 4.53
CA PRO A 273 8.90 14.55 4.94
C PRO A 273 7.94 13.91 5.95
N GLU A 274 7.05 14.68 6.57
CA GLU A 274 6.03 14.15 7.49
C GLU A 274 4.80 13.61 6.77
N GLN A 275 4.36 14.26 5.69
CA GLN A 275 3.23 13.77 4.88
C GLN A 275 3.68 12.62 3.99
N LEU A 276 4.94 12.64 3.55
CA LEU A 276 5.59 11.46 2.97
C LEU A 276 5.66 10.32 3.98
N ARG A 277 6.09 10.60 5.22
CA ARG A 277 6.12 9.59 6.29
C ARG A 277 4.73 9.11 6.64
N GLU A 278 3.70 9.96 6.67
CA GLU A 278 2.31 9.56 6.91
C GLU A 278 1.72 8.80 5.72
N TYR A 279 2.09 9.14 4.48
CA TYR A 279 1.71 8.39 3.29
C TYR A 279 2.33 7.00 3.31
N TRP A 280 3.64 6.91 3.53
CA TRP A 280 4.34 5.64 3.69
C TRP A 280 3.87 4.88 4.92
N ARG A 281 3.60 5.57 6.02
CA ARG A 281 3.02 4.98 7.23
C ARG A 281 1.62 4.50 6.95
N ARG A 282 0.77 5.14 6.15
CA ARG A 282 -0.53 4.59 5.74
C ARG A 282 -0.39 3.41 4.79
N GLN A 283 0.53 3.47 3.82
CA GLN A 283 0.85 2.32 2.95
C GLN A 283 1.45 1.13 3.76
N GLN A 284 2.19 1.41 4.83
CA GLN A 284 2.77 0.44 5.78
C GLN A 284 1.80 0.04 6.93
N GLU A 285 0.85 0.88 7.33
CA GLU A 285 -0.20 0.64 8.35
C GLU A 285 -1.29 -0.24 7.77
N HIS A 286 -1.45 -0.23 6.44
CA HIS A 286 -2.19 -1.27 5.74
C HIS A 286 -1.39 -2.57 5.59
N SER A 287 -0.07 -2.58 5.85
CA SER A 287 0.77 -3.75 5.60
C SER A 287 2.16 -3.69 6.27
N ASP A 288 2.32 -4.26 7.49
CA ASP A 288 3.67 -4.63 8.01
C ASP A 288 4.33 -5.76 7.17
N GLU A 289 3.57 -6.33 6.24
CA GLU A 289 4.05 -7.21 5.17
C GLU A 289 3.48 -6.65 3.86
N PRO A 290 4.29 -6.18 2.90
CA PRO A 290 3.94 -5.30 1.76
C PRO A 290 2.98 -5.85 0.68
N PHE A 291 2.19 -6.87 0.99
CA PHE A 291 1.26 -7.52 0.06
C PHE A 291 -0.09 -7.78 0.72
N SER A 292 -1.15 -7.76 -0.08
CA SER A 292 -2.44 -8.33 0.32
C SER A 292 -2.72 -9.55 -0.55
N ALA A 293 -2.94 -10.69 0.09
CA ALA A 293 -3.43 -11.89 -0.56
C ALA A 293 -4.90 -12.06 -0.19
N ALA A 294 -5.77 -12.09 -1.19
CA ALA A 294 -7.20 -12.23 -0.98
C ALA A 294 -7.80 -13.13 -2.05
N ALA A 295 -8.92 -13.76 -1.72
CA ALA A 295 -9.62 -14.64 -2.63
C ALA A 295 -11.13 -14.57 -2.43
N TRP A 296 -11.84 -14.74 -3.54
CA TRP A 296 -13.29 -14.68 -3.58
C TRP A 296 -13.84 -15.81 -4.45
N ALA A 297 -14.95 -16.40 -4.03
CA ALA A 297 -15.74 -17.28 -4.88
C ALA A 297 -16.89 -16.47 -5.49
N LEU A 298 -17.14 -16.63 -6.79
CA LEU A 298 -18.33 -16.05 -7.42
C LEU A 298 -19.56 -16.87 -7.02
N SER A 299 -20.53 -16.28 -6.34
CA SER A 299 -21.77 -16.96 -5.97
C SER A 299 -22.67 -17.22 -7.19
N GLU A 300 -23.72 -18.03 -7.03
CA GLU A 300 -24.71 -18.25 -8.09
C GLU A 300 -25.47 -16.95 -8.46
N ASP A 301 -25.55 -16.00 -7.54
CA ASP A 301 -26.17 -14.69 -7.74
C ASP A 301 -25.23 -13.68 -8.44
N GLY A 302 -23.98 -14.08 -8.73
CA GLY A 302 -22.97 -13.22 -9.36
C GLY A 302 -22.27 -12.26 -8.40
N GLU A 303 -22.39 -12.48 -7.09
CA GLU A 303 -21.72 -11.69 -6.05
C GLU A 303 -20.45 -12.40 -5.55
N PHE A 304 -19.42 -11.64 -5.17
CA PHE A 304 -18.19 -12.22 -4.64
C PHE A 304 -18.27 -12.49 -3.14
N GLU A 305 -18.05 -13.75 -2.76
CA GLU A 305 -17.96 -14.19 -1.37
C GLU A 305 -16.49 -14.32 -0.95
N VAL A 306 -16.08 -13.60 0.09
CA VAL A 306 -14.71 -13.62 0.62
C VAL A 306 -14.37 -15.00 1.18
N ILE A 307 -13.21 -15.54 0.79
CA ILE A 307 -12.68 -16.79 1.33
C ILE A 307 -11.66 -16.47 2.42
N GLU A 308 -12.01 -16.76 3.67
CA GLU A 308 -11.06 -16.70 4.78
C GLU A 308 -10.19 -17.97 4.81
N ASP A 309 -8.88 -17.83 4.62
CA ASP A 309 -7.92 -18.93 4.81
C ASP A 309 -6.65 -18.43 5.52
N PRO A 310 -6.17 -19.12 6.57
CA PRO A 310 -4.97 -18.72 7.29
C PRO A 310 -3.71 -18.58 6.44
N LEU A 311 -3.63 -19.22 5.26
CA LEU A 311 -2.49 -19.04 4.35
C LEU A 311 -2.49 -17.71 3.60
N LEU A 312 -3.65 -17.06 3.48
CA LEU A 312 -3.74 -15.71 2.90
C LEU A 312 -3.27 -14.63 3.89
N GLY A 313 -3.11 -14.99 5.16
CA GLY A 313 -2.81 -14.06 6.23
C GLY A 313 -4.07 -13.52 6.90
N GLU A 314 -3.88 -12.58 7.83
CA GLU A 314 -5.00 -11.82 8.39
C GLU A 314 -5.48 -10.78 7.39
N ALA A 315 -6.78 -10.49 7.41
CA ALA A 315 -7.34 -9.39 6.61
C ALA A 315 -6.61 -8.08 6.94
N PRO A 316 -6.29 -7.25 5.92
CA PRO A 316 -5.59 -5.98 6.12
C PRO A 316 -6.22 -5.09 7.19
N GLU A 317 -7.57 -5.06 7.26
CA GLU A 317 -8.33 -4.24 8.21
C GLU A 317 -8.14 -4.70 9.65
N LEU A 318 -8.18 -6.01 9.91
CA LEU A 318 -7.97 -6.59 11.24
C LEU A 318 -6.52 -6.37 11.71
N LYS A 319 -5.56 -6.46 10.79
CA LYS A 319 -4.16 -6.20 11.07
C LYS A 319 -3.93 -4.73 11.42
N MET A 320 -4.47 -3.80 10.61
CA MET A 320 -4.43 -2.37 10.87
C MET A 320 -5.06 -2.04 12.24
N GLN A 321 -6.23 -2.63 12.53
CA GLN A 321 -6.86 -2.48 13.83
C GLN A 321 -5.95 -2.96 14.97
N ARG A 322 -5.30 -4.13 14.83
CA ARG A 322 -4.36 -4.63 15.85
C ARG A 322 -3.14 -3.72 16.04
N GLN A 323 -2.61 -3.12 14.97
CA GLN A 323 -1.48 -2.18 15.06
C GLN A 323 -1.90 -0.88 15.74
N CYS A 324 -3.06 -0.32 15.37
CA CYS A 324 -3.64 0.82 16.05
C CYS A 324 -3.83 0.52 17.54
N ASP A 325 -4.45 -0.61 17.87
CA ASP A 325 -4.63 -1.08 19.25
C ASP A 325 -3.30 -1.25 19.98
N ALA A 326 -2.27 -1.78 19.31
CA ALA A 326 -0.93 -1.94 19.88
C ALA A 326 -0.24 -0.59 20.13
N GLY A 327 -0.36 0.37 19.21
CA GLY A 327 0.16 1.72 19.36
C GLY A 327 -0.55 2.50 20.47
N GLU A 328 -1.88 2.36 20.58
CA GLU A 328 -2.65 2.94 21.69
C GLU A 328 -2.28 2.31 23.03
N ARG A 329 -2.12 0.98 23.08
CA ARG A 329 -1.63 0.27 24.28
C ARG A 329 -0.24 0.72 24.67
N LEU A 330 0.67 0.88 23.71
CA LEU A 330 2.03 1.35 23.99
C LEU A 330 2.00 2.76 24.60
N LYS A 331 1.23 3.69 24.02
CA LYS A 331 1.07 5.05 24.56
C LYS A 331 0.47 5.04 25.98
N PHE A 332 -0.52 4.18 26.20
CA PHE A 332 -1.13 4.00 27.53
C PHE A 332 -0.12 3.45 28.53
N ASP A 333 0.68 2.46 28.13
CA ASP A 333 1.71 1.86 28.97
C ASP A 333 2.87 2.83 29.25
N GLU A 334 3.30 3.64 28.28
CA GLU A 334 4.29 4.70 28.45
C GLU A 334 3.80 5.74 29.46
N ARG A 335 2.55 6.19 29.35
CA ARG A 335 1.93 7.09 30.33
C ARG A 335 1.92 6.47 31.72
N ARG A 336 1.35 5.27 31.86
CA ARG A 336 1.24 4.58 33.14
C ARG A 336 2.61 4.38 33.77
N ARG A 337 3.60 4.01 32.95
CA ARG A 337 4.99 3.85 33.40
C ARG A 337 5.60 5.17 33.84
N GLY A 338 5.35 6.25 33.11
CA GLY A 338 5.73 7.60 33.50
C GLY A 338 5.15 7.99 34.85
N GLU A 339 3.86 7.74 35.07
CA GLU A 339 3.17 7.97 36.35
C GLU A 339 3.81 7.13 37.49
N ASP A 340 4.08 5.84 37.26
CA ASP A 340 4.73 4.94 38.21
C ASP A 340 6.17 5.39 38.58
N LEU A 341 6.88 6.00 37.63
CA LEU A 341 8.22 6.56 37.83
C LEU A 341 8.21 7.98 38.42
N GLY A 342 7.04 8.57 38.63
CA GLY A 342 6.89 9.94 39.12
C GLY A 342 7.33 11.00 38.12
N LEU A 343 7.14 10.74 36.82
CA LEU A 343 7.37 11.68 35.72
C LEU A 343 6.11 12.52 35.46
N GLU A 344 6.28 13.68 34.84
CA GLU A 344 5.16 14.55 34.47
C GLU A 344 4.54 14.07 33.15
N VAL A 345 3.22 14.20 32.99
CA VAL A 345 2.56 13.92 31.71
C VAL A 345 1.91 15.20 31.19
N TRP A 346 2.15 15.47 29.91
CA TRP A 346 1.74 16.67 29.21
C TRP A 346 0.92 16.32 27.99
N LYS A 347 0.03 17.22 27.58
CA LYS A 347 -0.77 17.10 26.37
C LYS A 347 -0.54 18.29 25.47
N VAL A 348 -0.30 18.07 24.19
CA VAL A 348 -0.19 19.15 23.21
C VAL A 348 -1.57 19.77 23.01
N ILE A 349 -1.72 21.06 23.32
CA ILE A 349 -2.99 21.80 23.17
C ILE A 349 -2.94 22.84 22.05
N HIS A 350 -1.76 23.11 21.49
CA HIS A 350 -1.64 23.99 20.33
C HIS A 350 -2.22 23.31 19.08
N THR A 351 -3.04 24.02 18.32
CA THR A 351 -3.70 23.47 17.12
C THR A 351 -2.73 23.28 15.97
N ALA A 352 -1.67 24.09 15.89
CA ALA A 352 -0.55 23.85 14.99
C ALA A 352 0.44 22.86 15.64
N GLN A 353 1.26 22.23 14.81
CA GLN A 353 2.32 21.35 15.28
C GLN A 353 3.36 22.13 16.11
N VAL A 354 3.92 21.50 17.14
CA VAL A 354 4.96 22.08 18.00
C VAL A 354 6.30 21.43 17.68
N ASP A 355 7.34 22.24 17.48
CA ASP A 355 8.69 21.75 17.19
C ASP A 355 9.30 21.01 18.39
N VAL A 356 9.93 19.87 18.11
CA VAL A 356 10.81 19.11 19.01
C VAL A 356 12.25 19.49 18.69
N ARG A 357 13.04 19.84 19.69
CA ARG A 357 14.38 20.40 19.53
C ARG A 357 15.45 19.61 20.26
N ALA A 358 16.70 19.72 19.81
CA ALA A 358 17.83 19.01 20.42
C ALA A 358 18.23 19.55 21.80
N GLU A 359 17.90 20.81 22.09
CA GLU A 359 18.23 21.52 23.33
C GLU A 359 17.06 22.44 23.73
N PRO A 360 16.94 22.86 25.01
CA PRO A 360 15.88 23.76 25.47
C PRO A 360 16.16 25.21 25.05
N SER A 361 16.19 25.46 23.75
CA SER A 361 16.54 26.75 23.13
C SER A 361 15.78 26.94 21.82
N GLU A 362 15.34 28.18 21.56
CA GLU A 362 14.68 28.59 20.32
C GLU A 362 15.58 28.46 19.07
N PHE A 363 16.90 28.46 19.28
CA PHE A 363 17.90 28.35 18.21
C PHE A 363 18.41 26.92 18.01
N ALA A 364 17.97 25.97 18.85
CA ALA A 364 18.37 24.58 18.74
C ALA A 364 17.79 23.94 17.48
N GLU A 365 18.52 22.97 16.94
CA GLU A 365 18.10 22.16 15.80
C GLU A 365 16.73 21.53 16.06
N VAL A 366 15.83 21.65 15.08
CA VAL A 366 14.51 21.02 15.12
C VAL A 366 14.66 19.56 14.69
N LEU A 367 14.46 18.65 15.64
CA LEU A 367 14.52 17.19 15.44
C LEU A 367 13.23 16.62 14.85
N GLY A 368 12.10 17.29 15.08
CA GLY A 368 10.80 16.83 14.62
C GLY A 368 9.67 17.73 15.09
N LYS A 369 8.44 17.23 15.00
CA LYS A 369 7.24 17.95 15.44
C LYS A 369 6.25 17.02 16.14
N VAL A 370 5.45 17.59 17.04
CA VAL A 370 4.35 16.88 17.73
C VAL A 370 3.01 17.55 17.42
N SER A 371 1.96 16.74 17.33
CA SER A 371 0.62 17.17 16.90
C SER A 371 -0.31 17.43 18.09
N PHE A 372 -1.35 18.23 17.86
CA PHE A 372 -2.43 18.47 18.80
C PHE A 372 -3.00 17.16 19.38
N GLY A 373 -3.22 17.15 20.70
CA GLY A 373 -3.80 16.03 21.43
C GLY A 373 -2.81 14.94 21.84
N GLN A 374 -1.58 14.95 21.32
CA GLN A 374 -0.56 13.97 21.68
C GLN A 374 -0.17 14.11 23.17
N GLU A 375 -0.14 12.98 23.88
CA GLU A 375 0.35 12.91 25.26
C GLU A 375 1.86 12.63 25.27
N LEU A 376 2.58 13.31 26.15
CA LEU A 376 4.04 13.32 26.24
C LEU A 376 4.43 13.07 27.70
N VAL A 377 5.33 12.11 27.94
CA VAL A 377 5.91 11.90 29.26
C VAL A 377 7.20 12.73 29.35
N ALA A 378 7.34 13.55 30.37
CA ALA A 378 8.49 14.42 30.58
C ALA A 378 9.44 13.83 31.63
N SER A 379 10.65 13.47 31.22
CA SER A 379 11.70 12.99 32.11
C SER A 379 12.36 14.13 32.89
N GLU A 380 12.39 15.33 32.32
CA GLU A 380 13.00 16.52 32.93
C GLU A 380 12.24 17.80 32.53
N ARG A 381 12.35 18.84 33.36
CA ARG A 381 11.82 20.19 33.08
C ARG A 381 12.92 21.23 33.28
N SER A 382 13.12 22.09 32.30
CA SER A 382 14.10 23.18 32.34
C SER A 382 13.44 24.50 31.94
N GLY A 383 13.06 25.29 32.93
CA GLY A 383 12.29 26.53 32.71
C GLY A 383 10.94 26.25 32.03
N ASP A 384 10.75 26.82 30.84
CA ASP A 384 9.55 26.68 30.02
C ASP A 384 9.69 25.56 28.98
N TRP A 385 10.59 24.59 29.21
CA TRP A 385 10.83 23.44 28.34
C TRP A 385 10.68 22.13 29.11
N ILE A 386 10.18 21.10 28.43
CA ILE A 386 10.22 19.71 28.90
C ILE A 386 11.18 18.89 28.04
N ARG A 387 11.91 17.96 28.66
CA ARG A 387 12.59 16.88 27.95
C ARG A 387 11.63 15.70 27.85
N VAL A 388 11.32 15.27 26.64
CA VAL A 388 10.50 14.08 26.40
C VAL A 388 11.28 12.85 26.85
N ALA A 389 10.62 11.99 27.63
CA ALA A 389 11.20 10.74 28.11
C ALA A 389 11.43 9.79 26.94
N GLY A 390 12.68 9.33 26.80
CA GLY A 390 13.03 8.29 25.84
C GLY A 390 12.71 6.89 26.37
N THR A 391 12.92 5.87 25.54
CA THR A 391 12.75 4.46 25.94
C THR A 391 13.59 4.11 27.17
N SER A 392 14.80 4.65 27.28
CA SER A 392 15.72 4.41 28.40
C SER A 392 15.23 5.04 29.71
N ASP A 393 14.57 6.20 29.65
CA ASP A 393 13.96 6.86 30.81
C ASP A 393 12.78 6.04 31.36
N LEU A 394 11.97 5.44 30.48
CA LEU A 394 10.74 4.71 30.84
C LEU A 394 11.01 3.24 31.23
N TRP A 395 11.88 2.57 30.49
CA TRP A 395 12.04 1.11 30.56
C TRP A 395 13.43 0.67 31.05
N GLY A 396 14.36 1.62 31.21
CA GLY A 396 15.73 1.36 31.62
C GLY A 396 16.64 0.89 30.48
N VAL A 397 17.95 1.04 30.70
CA VAL A 397 19.01 0.81 29.70
C VAL A 397 19.02 -0.64 29.18
N GLN A 398 18.68 -1.62 30.01
CA GLN A 398 18.67 -3.03 29.62
C GLN A 398 17.60 -3.34 28.58
N TYR A 399 16.38 -2.80 28.76
CA TYR A 399 15.29 -2.98 27.79
C TYR A 399 15.62 -2.29 26.46
N SER A 400 16.13 -1.06 26.51
CA SER A 400 16.54 -0.31 25.31
C SER A 400 17.60 -1.05 24.49
N ALA A 401 18.58 -1.67 25.14
CA ALA A 401 19.61 -2.45 24.44
C ALA A 401 19.04 -3.69 23.72
N GLU A 402 18.08 -4.39 24.34
CA GLU A 402 17.42 -5.55 23.75
C GLU A 402 16.50 -5.16 22.58
N THR A 403 15.76 -4.05 22.71
CA THR A 403 14.94 -3.51 21.63
C THR A 403 15.81 -3.06 20.45
N GLN A 404 16.91 -2.34 20.70
CA GLN A 404 17.87 -1.94 19.66
C GLN A 404 18.53 -3.15 18.99
N ALA A 405 18.92 -4.17 19.76
CA ALA A 405 19.47 -5.41 19.21
C ALA A 405 18.45 -6.15 18.33
N SER A 406 17.17 -6.08 18.68
CA SER A 406 16.07 -6.69 17.91
C SER A 406 15.78 -5.90 16.63
N ALA A 407 15.77 -4.56 16.69
CA ALA A 407 15.60 -3.70 15.52
C ALA A 407 16.75 -3.86 14.50
N ARG A 408 18.00 -3.96 14.98
CA ARG A 408 19.17 -4.25 14.14
C ARG A 408 19.08 -5.59 13.43
N ARG A 409 18.56 -6.63 14.11
CA ARG A 409 18.32 -7.95 13.46
C ARG A 409 17.28 -7.88 12.36
N GLN A 410 16.38 -6.90 12.38
CA GLN A 410 15.35 -6.68 11.37
C GLN A 410 15.79 -5.70 10.26
N GLY A 411 17.04 -5.22 10.28
CA GLY A 411 17.56 -4.28 9.28
C GLY A 411 16.93 -2.89 9.33
N ARG A 412 16.26 -2.52 10.44
CA ARG A 412 15.69 -1.18 10.65
C ARG A 412 16.73 -0.25 11.29
N ASP A 413 17.89 -0.12 10.66
CA ASP A 413 18.97 0.70 11.22
C ASP A 413 18.70 2.22 11.09
N ASP A 414 17.90 2.63 10.10
CA ASP A 414 17.60 4.05 9.84
C ASP A 414 16.51 4.64 10.76
N GLU A 415 15.62 3.82 11.31
CA GLU A 415 14.51 4.27 12.18
C GLU A 415 14.95 4.45 13.65
N VAL A 416 16.08 3.84 14.03
CA VAL A 416 16.66 3.90 15.39
C VAL A 416 17.57 5.13 15.59
N LEU A 417 17.68 6.02 14.58
CA LEU A 417 18.65 7.12 14.53
C LEU A 417 18.06 8.53 14.70
N ALA A 418 16.85 8.69 15.22
CA ALA A 418 16.58 9.83 16.10
C ALA A 418 17.09 9.42 17.48
N GLY A 419 18.41 9.56 17.67
CA GLY A 419 19.13 8.94 18.77
C GLY A 419 18.55 9.24 20.16
N GLU A 420 19.10 8.59 21.18
CA GLU A 420 18.94 8.95 22.60
C GLU A 420 19.38 10.39 22.95
N GLY A 421 19.46 11.27 21.95
CA GLY A 421 19.55 12.71 22.10
C GLY A 421 18.34 13.26 22.84
N GLN A 422 18.59 14.33 23.58
CA GLN A 422 17.61 14.96 24.42
C GLN A 422 16.57 15.67 23.54
N SER A 423 15.35 15.14 23.47
CA SER A 423 14.24 15.79 22.76
C SER A 423 13.54 16.79 23.68
N TRP A 424 13.61 18.08 23.36
CA TRP A 424 13.02 19.16 24.14
C TRP A 424 11.84 19.80 23.44
N ILE A 425 10.77 20.12 24.19
CA ILE A 425 9.57 20.76 23.67
C ILE A 425 9.21 21.97 24.55
N PRO A 426 8.91 23.13 23.95
CA PRO A 426 8.49 24.31 24.70
C PRO A 426 7.08 24.12 25.28
N ILE A 427 6.89 24.50 26.54
CA ILE A 427 5.59 24.49 27.24
C ILE A 427 4.75 25.70 26.84
N ASP A 428 5.38 26.87 26.69
CA ASP A 428 4.76 28.15 26.36
C ASP A 428 5.54 28.83 25.22
N GLY A 429 4.82 29.34 24.23
CA GLY A 429 5.39 30.02 23.08
C GLY A 429 6.18 31.28 23.43
N ALA A 430 5.98 31.86 24.61
CA ALA A 430 6.77 33.00 25.09
C ALA A 430 8.28 32.71 25.18
N CYS A 431 8.69 31.44 25.22
CA CYS A 431 10.12 31.07 25.24
C CYS A 431 10.77 30.96 23.85
N LEU A 432 10.00 31.12 22.76
CA LEU A 432 10.48 31.04 21.37
C LEU A 432 10.91 32.40 20.78
N GLY A 433 11.10 33.40 21.65
CA GLY A 433 11.63 34.73 21.34
C GLY A 433 10.79 35.56 20.37
N ALA A 434 11.23 36.81 20.18
CA ALA A 434 10.72 37.65 19.10
C ALA A 434 11.42 37.24 17.81
N ASP A 435 10.67 37.19 16.70
CA ASP A 435 11.27 36.89 15.41
C ASP A 435 12.30 37.96 15.00
N SER A 436 13.01 37.74 13.89
CA SER A 436 13.96 38.73 13.35
C SER A 436 13.32 40.09 13.01
N THR A 437 11.99 40.18 12.97
CA THR A 437 11.26 41.43 12.74
C THR A 437 10.96 42.19 14.05
N GLY A 438 11.33 41.64 15.20
CA GLY A 438 11.08 42.21 16.52
C GLY A 438 9.62 42.08 16.95
N SER A 439 8.83 41.23 16.27
CA SER A 439 7.47 40.90 16.65
C SER A 439 7.49 39.76 17.66
N GLU A 440 7.09 40.03 18.90
CA GLU A 440 6.85 38.98 19.90
C GLU A 440 5.63 38.17 19.46
N TYR A 441 5.87 36.99 18.87
CA TYR A 441 4.82 36.02 18.61
C TYR A 441 4.50 35.28 19.91
N CYS A 442 3.51 35.79 20.65
CA CYS A 442 2.93 35.03 21.76
C CYS A 442 2.04 33.91 21.20
N LEU A 443 2.63 32.75 20.85
CA LEU A 443 1.88 31.54 20.47
C LEU A 443 1.03 30.99 21.64
N GLY A 444 1.21 31.54 22.85
CA GLY A 444 0.50 31.15 24.05
C GLY A 444 0.94 29.78 24.56
N ARG A 445 0.10 29.15 25.38
CA ARG A 445 0.38 27.81 25.91
C ARG A 445 0.38 26.78 24.78
N LEU A 446 1.46 26.02 24.70
CA LEU A 446 1.64 24.96 23.71
C LEU A 446 1.26 23.60 24.30
N LEU A 447 1.59 23.39 25.58
CA LEU A 447 1.32 22.16 26.32
C LEU A 447 0.45 22.43 27.55
N GLU A 448 -0.39 21.44 27.88
CA GLU A 448 -1.15 21.38 29.12
C GLU A 448 -0.62 20.24 29.99
N GLN A 449 -0.31 20.53 31.26
CA GLN A 449 0.11 19.50 32.20
C GLN A 449 -1.11 18.70 32.67
N ILE A 450 -1.19 17.41 32.32
CA ILE A 450 -2.32 16.54 32.65
C ILE A 450 -2.04 15.60 33.83
N TYR A 451 -0.77 15.41 34.21
CA TYR A 451 -0.38 14.72 35.42
C TYR A 451 0.81 15.42 36.10
N VAL A 452 0.68 15.65 37.41
CA VAL A 452 1.73 16.19 38.27
C VAL A 452 2.06 15.11 39.32
N PRO A 453 3.31 14.61 39.34
CA PRO A 453 3.69 13.57 40.28
C PRO A 453 3.66 14.12 41.73
N PRO A 454 3.36 13.28 42.73
CA PRO A 454 3.33 13.70 44.13
C PRO A 454 4.64 14.37 44.56
N GLY A 455 4.53 15.54 45.19
CA GLY A 455 5.67 16.31 45.68
C GLY A 455 6.30 17.27 44.67
N ARG A 456 5.90 17.25 43.39
CA ARG A 456 6.24 18.31 42.43
C ARG A 456 5.19 19.42 42.43
N GLN A 457 5.64 20.65 42.22
CA GLN A 457 4.75 21.78 42.00
C GLN A 457 4.27 21.79 40.53
N PRO A 458 2.96 22.00 40.29
CA PRO A 458 2.43 22.24 38.95
C PRO A 458 3.20 23.38 38.28
N TRP A 459 3.44 23.24 36.98
CA TRP A 459 4.07 24.32 36.22
C TRP A 459 3.14 25.54 36.21
N GLN A 460 3.73 26.72 36.42
CA GLN A 460 3.00 27.99 36.38
C GLN A 460 3.46 28.79 35.17
N PRO A 461 2.54 29.21 34.28
CA PRO A 461 2.91 30.01 33.13
C PRO A 461 3.48 31.35 33.56
N ARG A 462 4.63 31.75 32.99
CA ARG A 462 5.09 33.15 33.10
C ARG A 462 4.07 34.13 32.52
N SER A 463 3.33 33.69 31.49
CA SER A 463 2.23 34.43 30.90
C SER A 463 1.12 34.76 31.91
N ALA A 464 0.92 33.98 32.98
CA ALA A 464 -0.05 34.30 34.03
C ALA A 464 0.37 35.54 34.86
N GLU A 465 1.68 35.82 34.99
CA GLU A 465 2.15 37.08 35.60
C GLU A 465 1.94 38.29 34.67
N LEU A 466 1.91 38.06 33.35
CA LEU A 466 1.62 39.08 32.34
C LEU A 466 0.11 39.34 32.19
N GLU A 467 -0.74 38.30 32.25
CA GLU A 467 -2.20 38.44 32.21
C GLU A 467 -2.74 39.22 33.41
N LEU A 468 -2.10 39.14 34.58
CA LEU A 468 -2.44 39.96 35.74
C LEU A 468 -2.06 41.46 35.59
N LYS A 469 -1.23 41.82 34.61
CA LYS A 469 -0.82 43.22 34.35
C LYS A 469 -1.55 43.87 33.20
N GLU A 470 -2.33 43.12 32.43
CA GLU A 470 -3.22 43.66 31.39
C GLU A 470 -4.68 43.55 31.84
N ALA A 471 -5.07 44.40 32.79
CA ALA A 471 -6.48 44.58 33.09
C ALA A 471 -7.16 45.28 31.90
N PHE A 472 -8.06 44.57 31.22
CA PHE A 472 -8.95 45.16 30.23
C PHE A 472 -10.06 45.91 30.96
N GLN A 473 -10.02 47.24 30.90
CA GLN A 473 -11.10 48.06 31.41
C GLN A 473 -12.07 48.33 30.27
N PHE A 474 -13.24 47.69 30.34
CA PHE A 474 -14.34 47.91 29.41
C PHE A 474 -15.17 49.10 29.91
N SER A 475 -15.41 50.07 29.03
CA SER A 475 -16.38 51.13 29.31
C SER A 475 -17.28 51.35 28.11
N VAL A 476 -18.58 51.52 28.36
CA VAL A 476 -19.56 51.81 27.31
C VAL A 476 -20.03 53.25 27.49
N GLN A 477 -19.75 54.11 26.51
CA GLN A 477 -20.24 55.49 26.47
C GLN A 477 -20.80 55.79 25.09
N GLY A 478 -22.05 56.29 25.04
CA GLY A 478 -22.70 56.72 23.79
C GLY A 478 -22.88 55.61 22.73
N GLY A 479 -22.96 54.34 23.14
CA GLY A 479 -23.08 53.19 22.23
C GLY A 479 -21.75 52.69 21.65
N PHE A 480 -20.62 53.21 22.11
CA PHE A 480 -19.28 52.70 21.79
C PHE A 480 -18.76 51.86 22.95
N VAL A 481 -18.21 50.68 22.64
CA VAL A 481 -17.42 49.89 23.60
C VAL A 481 -15.97 50.34 23.43
N THR A 482 -15.42 50.97 24.47
CA THR A 482 -14.00 51.32 24.52
C THR A 482 -13.30 50.30 25.39
N VAL A 483 -12.35 49.59 24.80
CA VAL A 483 -11.46 48.67 25.52
C VAL A 483 -10.17 49.42 25.81
N ARG A 484 -9.87 49.64 27.08
CA ARG A 484 -8.56 50.14 27.51
C ARG A 484 -7.74 48.99 28.06
N THR A 485 -6.64 48.70 27.40
CA THR A 485 -5.56 47.90 27.96
C THR A 485 -4.75 48.77 28.89
N VAL A 486 -4.83 48.51 30.20
CA VAL A 486 -3.95 49.17 31.17
C VAL A 486 -2.71 48.29 31.31
N ARG A 487 -1.62 48.60 30.61
CA ARG A 487 -0.31 47.98 30.87
C ARG A 487 0.34 48.66 32.07
N HIS A 488 0.39 47.99 33.21
CA HIS A 488 1.20 48.46 34.34
C HIS A 488 2.70 48.28 34.04
N GLY A 489 3.36 49.33 33.55
CA GLY A 489 4.83 49.43 33.53
C GLY A 489 5.51 49.84 32.21
N CYS A 490 4.78 50.05 31.11
CA CYS A 490 5.39 50.56 29.87
C CYS A 490 5.26 52.09 29.76
N LEU A 491 6.36 52.77 29.41
CA LEU A 491 6.44 54.23 29.16
C LEU A 491 5.78 54.68 27.85
N LEU A 492 5.16 53.76 27.10
CA LEU A 492 4.39 54.07 25.90
C LEU A 492 2.94 54.34 26.31
N GLY A 493 2.43 55.53 25.97
CA GLY A 493 1.10 55.99 26.37
C GLY A 493 -0.03 55.04 25.95
N PRO A 494 -1.19 55.08 26.65
CA PRO A 494 -2.27 54.12 26.44
C PRO A 494 -2.80 54.17 25.00
N SER A 495 -2.79 53.03 24.31
CA SER A 495 -3.46 52.86 23.03
C SER A 495 -4.96 52.58 23.26
N SER A 496 -5.85 53.46 22.82
CA SER A 496 -7.29 53.25 22.87
C SER A 496 -7.85 52.82 21.53
N TRP A 497 -8.59 51.71 21.51
CA TRP A 497 -9.33 51.25 20.34
C TRP A 497 -10.83 51.45 20.58
N SER A 498 -11.51 52.11 19.64
CA SER A 498 -12.97 52.27 19.68
C SER A 498 -13.59 51.52 18.51
N CYS A 499 -14.50 50.60 18.84
CA CYS A 499 -15.29 49.89 17.85
C CYS A 499 -16.75 50.34 17.93
N ARG A 500 -17.37 50.59 16.78
CA ARG A 500 -18.80 50.91 16.67
C ARG A 500 -19.55 49.64 16.30
N CYS A 501 -20.29 49.07 17.24
CA CYS A 501 -21.27 48.03 16.89
C CYS A 501 -22.34 48.63 15.98
N ARG A 502 -22.25 48.38 14.67
CA ARG A 502 -23.30 48.70 13.70
C ARG A 502 -24.45 47.70 13.85
N SER A 503 -25.30 47.90 14.84
CA SER A 503 -26.65 47.35 14.86
C SER A 503 -27.64 48.48 14.57
N SER A 504 -27.94 48.73 13.27
CA SER A 504 -29.14 49.45 12.78
C SER A 504 -28.99 50.08 11.38
N GLN A 505 -28.43 49.37 10.39
CA GLN A 505 -28.47 49.86 9.00
C GLN A 505 -28.59 48.72 7.96
N ARG A 506 -29.49 47.77 8.21
CA ARG A 506 -29.84 46.73 7.22
C ARG A 506 -31.33 46.37 7.17
N GLU A 507 -32.20 47.34 7.46
CA GLU A 507 -33.67 47.17 7.37
C GLU A 507 -34.37 48.12 6.37
N ARG A 508 -33.65 48.81 5.47
CA ARG A 508 -34.29 49.71 4.49
C ARG A 508 -33.90 49.55 3.01
N GLU A 509 -33.14 48.52 2.64
CA GLU A 509 -32.74 48.30 1.23
C GLU A 509 -33.00 46.87 0.71
N LEU A 510 -34.03 46.19 1.21
CA LEU A 510 -34.56 44.98 0.57
C LEU A 510 -36.07 45.11 0.36
N GLY A 511 -36.41 46.05 -0.52
CA GLY A 511 -37.72 46.10 -1.17
C GLY A 511 -37.50 46.06 -2.67
N ARG A 512 -38.02 44.99 -3.30
CA ARG A 512 -38.05 44.66 -4.74
C ARG A 512 -36.88 43.81 -5.25
N GLY A 513 -37.22 42.61 -5.70
CA GLY A 513 -36.35 41.83 -6.59
C GLY A 513 -36.53 40.32 -6.48
N GLU A 514 -37.54 39.83 -7.19
CA GLU A 514 -37.57 38.53 -7.89
C GLU A 514 -37.51 37.20 -7.11
N ALA A 515 -38.35 36.28 -7.58
CA ALA A 515 -38.59 34.96 -7.03
C ALA A 515 -37.39 34.03 -7.26
N ALA A 516 -36.83 33.51 -6.17
CA ALA A 516 -35.89 32.40 -6.19
C ALA A 516 -36.63 31.10 -5.83
N GLU A 517 -36.44 30.08 -6.67
CA GLU A 517 -36.96 28.72 -6.53
C GLU A 517 -36.47 28.02 -5.25
N PRO A 518 -37.23 27.04 -4.71
CA PRO A 518 -36.84 26.33 -3.50
C PRO A 518 -35.76 25.26 -3.75
N PRO A 519 -34.97 24.90 -2.72
CA PRO A 519 -33.79 24.04 -2.83
C PRO A 519 -34.10 22.56 -3.09
N VAL A 520 -33.13 21.91 -3.74
CA VAL A 520 -33.09 20.57 -4.36
C VAL A 520 -33.26 19.36 -3.40
N ALA A 521 -33.76 19.54 -2.18
CA ALA A 521 -33.86 18.47 -1.18
C ALA A 521 -35.23 17.74 -1.12
N ALA A 522 -36.10 17.90 -2.13
CA ALA A 522 -37.44 17.27 -2.13
C ALA A 522 -37.84 16.64 -3.48
N ARG A 523 -36.90 16.03 -4.22
CA ARG A 523 -37.18 15.44 -5.55
C ARG A 523 -36.90 13.93 -5.70
N ARG A 524 -36.85 13.16 -4.62
CA ARG A 524 -36.69 11.68 -4.68
C ARG A 524 -37.81 10.87 -4.01
N ARG A 525 -39.06 11.35 -4.04
CA ARG A 525 -40.20 10.56 -3.51
C ARG A 525 -41.48 10.54 -4.36
N ARG A 526 -41.38 10.81 -5.67
CA ARG A 526 -42.50 10.69 -6.63
C ARG A 526 -42.08 10.09 -7.98
N GLN A 527 -41.35 8.98 -7.93
CA GLN A 527 -41.07 8.13 -9.09
C GLN A 527 -41.10 6.63 -8.72
N ARG A 528 -41.96 6.29 -7.76
CA ARG A 528 -42.54 4.97 -7.55
C ARG A 528 -44.02 5.26 -7.32
N GLU A 529 -44.90 4.59 -8.06
CA GLU A 529 -46.33 4.91 -8.27
C GLU A 529 -46.62 5.89 -9.42
N ARG A 530 -46.17 5.53 -10.62
CA ARG A 530 -47.04 5.47 -11.81
C ARG A 530 -46.60 4.33 -12.70
#